data_AF-A0A2D9JI86-F1
#
_entry.id   AF-A0A2D9JI86-F1
#
_cell.length_a   1.000
_cell.length_b   1.000
_cell.length_c   1.000
_cell.angle_alpha   90.00
_cell.angle_beta   90.00
_cell.angle_gamma   90.00
#
_symmetry.space_group_name_H-M   'P 1'
#
loop_
_entity.id
_entity.type
_entity.pdbx_description
1 polymer ?
#
loop_
_entity_poly.entity_id
_entity_poly.type
_entity_poly.pdbx_seq_one_letter_code
_entity_poly.pdbx_strand_id
1 'polypeptide(L)'
;MAKTQFADGLRRLKEASGHAEPPPPAMATVPRPVAQKRAGLVQIAAHFDPAVRRQLAMIGVEQNRDSRDLLAEALNDLFVKYNHSPLAEVYGEGSRGKPRAR
;
A
#
# COMPACT_ATOMS: atom_id res chain seq x y z
N MET A 1 -29.18 17.39 -29.65
CA MET A 1 -29.10 16.50 -28.47
C MET A 1 -28.33 15.24 -28.87
N ALA A 2 -27.10 15.05 -28.40
CA ALA A 2 -26.25 13.91 -28.75
C ALA A 2 -26.32 12.84 -27.65
N LYS A 3 -27.03 11.73 -27.90
CA LYS A 3 -27.14 10.56 -27.02
C LYS A 3 -26.80 9.29 -27.80
N THR A 4 -25.52 9.09 -28.13
CA THR A 4 -25.08 7.83 -28.77
C THR A 4 -23.72 7.31 -28.29
N GLN A 5 -22.99 8.05 -27.45
CA GLN A 5 -21.59 7.73 -27.13
C GLN A 5 -21.40 6.56 -26.16
N PHE A 6 -22.41 6.22 -25.35
CA PHE A 6 -22.28 5.18 -24.31
C PHE A 6 -22.46 3.75 -24.83
N ALA A 7 -23.43 3.55 -25.75
CA ALA A 7 -23.69 2.25 -26.35
C ALA A 7 -22.51 1.77 -27.22
N ASP A 8 -21.85 2.70 -27.92
CA ASP A 8 -20.65 2.40 -28.71
C ASP A 8 -19.45 2.06 -27.83
N GLY A 9 -19.34 2.67 -26.64
CA GLY A 9 -18.30 2.33 -25.66
C GLY A 9 -18.41 0.89 -25.13
N LEU A 10 -19.64 0.44 -24.85
CA LEU A 10 -19.91 -0.93 -24.38
C LEU A 10 -19.63 -2.00 -25.43
N ARG A 11 -19.90 -1.71 -26.72
CA ARG A 11 -19.59 -2.61 -27.83
C ARG A 11 -18.09 -2.81 -28.01
N ARG A 12 -17.31 -1.72 -27.93
CA ARG A 12 -15.85 -1.77 -27.98
C ARG A 12 -15.24 -2.59 -26.84
N LEU A 13 -15.80 -2.52 -25.63
CA LEU A 13 -15.36 -3.34 -24.51
C LEU A 13 -15.65 -4.83 -24.73
N LYS A 14 -16.81 -5.15 -25.30
CA LYS A 14 -17.19 -6.54 -25.61
C LYS A 14 -16.31 -7.13 -26.70
N GLU A 15 -15.96 -6.34 -27.72
CA GLU A 15 -15.03 -6.71 -28.78
C GLU A 15 -13.60 -6.91 -28.25
N ALA A 16 -13.14 -6.06 -27.33
CA ALA A 16 -11.85 -6.23 -26.65
C ALA A 16 -11.81 -7.48 -25.72
N SER A 17 -12.97 -7.97 -25.28
CA SER A 17 -13.08 -9.18 -24.45
C SER A 17 -13.17 -10.49 -25.26
N GLY A 18 -13.07 -10.43 -26.59
CA GLY A 18 -13.50 -11.50 -27.50
C GLY A 18 -12.41 -12.14 -28.37
N HIS A 19 -11.17 -12.31 -27.92
CA HIS A 19 -10.25 -13.34 -28.45
C HIS A 19 -9.06 -13.51 -27.50
N ALA A 20 -9.03 -14.60 -26.74
CA ALA A 20 -7.81 -15.06 -26.08
C ALA A 20 -7.03 -15.89 -27.11
N GLU A 21 -6.16 -15.21 -27.85
CA GLU A 21 -5.05 -15.86 -28.56
C GLU A 21 -4.15 -16.56 -27.52
N PRO A 22 -3.68 -17.80 -27.76
CA PRO A 22 -2.86 -18.52 -26.77
C PRO A 22 -1.61 -17.67 -26.45
N PRO A 23 -1.22 -17.57 -25.17
CA PRO A 23 -0.12 -16.70 -24.79
C PRO A 23 1.17 -17.15 -25.51
N PRO A 24 1.98 -16.23 -26.04
CA PRO A 24 3.31 -16.55 -26.56
C PRO A 24 4.17 -17.20 -25.45
N PRO A 25 5.15 -18.04 -25.81
CA PRO A 25 5.96 -18.79 -24.85
C PRO A 25 6.51 -17.84 -23.79
N ALA A 26 6.32 -18.21 -22.53
CA ALA A 26 6.69 -17.44 -21.36
C ALA A 26 8.12 -16.87 -21.51
N MET A 27 8.21 -15.58 -21.86
CA MET A 27 9.44 -14.84 -21.73
C MET A 27 9.84 -14.94 -20.26
N ALA A 28 11.01 -15.53 -20.00
CA ALA A 28 11.60 -15.64 -18.69
C ALA A 28 11.42 -14.33 -17.93
N THR A 29 10.62 -14.36 -16.86
CA THR A 29 10.48 -13.25 -15.95
C THR A 29 11.86 -12.93 -15.43
N VAL A 30 12.44 -11.81 -15.87
CA VAL A 30 13.65 -11.26 -15.29
C VAL A 30 13.40 -11.21 -13.77
N PRO A 31 14.21 -11.88 -12.92
CA PRO A 31 13.98 -11.87 -11.50
C PRO A 31 14.06 -10.42 -11.06
N ARG A 32 12.91 -9.85 -10.67
CA ARG A 32 12.86 -8.50 -10.12
C ARG A 32 13.80 -8.52 -8.92
N PRO A 33 14.77 -7.59 -8.80
CA PRO A 33 15.72 -7.60 -7.71
C PRO A 33 14.93 -7.67 -6.40
N VAL A 34 15.11 -8.77 -5.68
CA VAL A 34 14.45 -9.00 -4.40
C VAL A 34 14.88 -7.84 -3.52
N ALA A 35 13.92 -7.02 -3.10
CA ALA A 35 14.21 -5.80 -2.37
C ALA A 35 14.96 -6.15 -1.07
N GLN A 36 16.28 -5.97 -1.09
CA GLN A 36 17.21 -6.18 0.04
C GLN A 36 16.83 -5.33 1.27
N LYS A 37 15.91 -4.36 1.11
CA LYS A 37 15.41 -3.44 2.14
C LYS A 37 14.70 -4.10 3.34
N ARG A 38 14.41 -5.42 3.32
CA ARG A 38 13.68 -6.11 4.39
C ARG A 38 14.47 -7.19 5.13
N ALA A 39 15.76 -7.35 4.82
CA ALA A 39 16.61 -8.31 5.54
C ALA A 39 16.68 -7.95 7.04
N GLY A 40 16.36 -8.92 7.91
CA GLY A 40 16.34 -8.73 9.36
C GLY A 40 15.02 -8.19 9.94
N LEU A 41 14.00 -7.92 9.12
CA LEU A 41 12.68 -7.49 9.59
C LEU A 41 11.67 -8.65 9.62
N VAL A 42 10.78 -8.66 10.63
CA VAL A 42 9.70 -9.65 10.78
C VAL A 42 8.34 -8.97 10.60
N GLN A 43 7.41 -9.65 9.94
CA GLN A 43 6.03 -9.16 9.79
C GLN A 43 5.18 -9.54 11.00
N ILE A 44 4.56 -8.54 11.63
CA ILE A 44 3.52 -8.71 12.65
C ILE A 44 2.18 -8.34 12.00
N ALA A 45 1.22 -9.26 11.98
CA ALA A 45 -0.07 -9.07 11.32
C ALA A 45 -1.24 -9.50 12.20
N ALA A 46 -2.36 -8.79 12.07
CA ALA A 46 -3.63 -9.10 12.72
C ALA A 46 -4.81 -8.64 11.86
N HIS A 47 -5.98 -9.26 12.06
CA HIS A 47 -7.22 -8.84 11.44
C HIS A 47 -7.92 -7.78 12.30
N PHE A 48 -8.39 -6.71 11.68
CA PHE A 48 -9.13 -5.63 12.33
C PHE A 48 -10.38 -5.29 11.53
N ASP A 49 -11.32 -4.61 12.18
CA ASP A 49 -12.45 -4.01 11.48
C ASP A 49 -11.96 -2.99 10.43
N PRO A 50 -12.54 -2.95 9.22
CA PRO A 50 -12.18 -1.96 8.20
C PRO A 50 -12.22 -0.49 8.67
N ALA A 51 -13.04 -0.17 9.68
CA ALA A 51 -13.10 1.14 10.31
C ALA A 51 -11.78 1.53 10.98
N VAL A 52 -11.09 0.59 11.62
CA VAL A 52 -9.78 0.84 12.26
C VAL A 52 -8.75 1.29 11.22
N ARG A 53 -8.72 0.60 10.07
CA ARG A 53 -7.84 0.98 8.95
C ARG A 53 -8.16 2.37 8.44
N ARG A 54 -9.44 2.72 8.29
CA ARG A 54 -9.86 4.06 7.84
C ARG A 54 -9.43 5.14 8.82
N GLN A 55 -9.62 4.91 10.12
CA GLN A 55 -9.22 5.85 11.16
C GLN A 55 -7.71 6.08 11.19
N LEU A 56 -6.91 5.01 11.11
CA LEU A 56 -5.46 5.13 11.03
C LEU A 56 -5.00 5.94 9.80
N ALA A 57 -5.68 5.76 8.66
CA ALA A 57 -5.39 6.52 7.45
C ALA A 57 -5.77 8.01 7.58
N MET A 58 -6.89 8.33 8.22
CA MET A 58 -7.29 9.73 8.49
C MET A 58 -6.23 10.44 9.34
N ILE A 59 -5.76 9.80 10.42
CA ILE A 59 -4.68 10.35 11.27
C ILE A 59 -3.41 10.59 10.45
N GLY A 60 -3.05 9.65 9.56
CA GLY A 60 -1.88 9.81 8.68
C GLY A 60 -2.00 11.01 7.73
N VAL A 61 -3.20 11.26 7.19
CA VAL A 61 -3.46 12.44 6.34
C VAL A 61 -3.40 13.73 7.14
N GLU A 62 -4.06 13.77 8.30
CA GLU A 62 -4.11 14.95 9.18
C GLU A 62 -2.71 15.35 9.66
N GLN A 63 -1.89 14.37 10.05
CA GLN A 63 -0.55 14.60 10.58
C GLN A 63 0.54 14.59 9.51
N ASN A 64 0.20 14.34 8.24
CA ASN A 64 1.14 14.15 7.13
C ASN A 64 2.24 13.11 7.45
N ARG A 65 1.81 11.96 7.98
CA ARG A 65 2.67 10.86 8.43
C ARG A 65 2.29 9.54 7.76
N ASP A 66 3.27 8.66 7.60
CA ASP A 66 3.02 7.33 7.07
C ASP A 66 2.41 6.41 8.14
N SER A 67 1.55 5.47 7.72
CA SER A 67 0.93 4.52 8.65
C SER A 67 1.93 3.67 9.44
N ARG A 68 3.17 3.50 8.93
CA ARG A 68 4.25 2.79 9.63
C ARG A 68 4.75 3.58 10.83
N ASP A 69 4.85 4.90 10.72
CA ASP A 69 5.28 5.78 11.81
C ASP A 69 4.25 5.79 12.94
N LEU A 70 2.96 5.84 12.58
CA LEU A 70 1.86 5.77 13.53
C LEU A 70 1.81 4.42 14.25
N LEU A 71 2.08 3.33 13.53
CA LEU A 71 2.16 2.00 14.14
C LEU A 71 3.37 1.88 15.07
N ALA A 72 4.52 2.42 14.70
CA ALA A 72 5.71 2.42 15.56
C ALA A 72 5.47 3.19 16.86
N GLU A 73 4.83 4.36 16.78
CA GLU A 73 4.42 5.13 17.95
C GLU A 73 3.46 4.35 18.84
N ALA A 74 2.36 3.82 18.27
CA ALA A 74 1.38 3.06 19.04
C ALA A 74 1.98 1.82 19.73
N LEU A 75 2.92 1.14 19.08
CA LEU A 75 3.64 0.00 19.66
C LEU A 75 4.57 0.43 20.80
N ASN A 76 5.30 1.54 20.63
CA ASN A 76 6.17 2.07 21.68
C ASN A 76 5.37 2.54 22.90
N ASP A 77 4.23 3.21 22.69
CA ASP A 77 3.32 3.59 23.78
C ASP A 77 2.80 2.36 24.53
N LEU A 78 2.50 1.28 23.81
CA LEU A 78 2.10 0.01 24.41
C LEU A 78 3.24 -0.61 25.23
N PHE A 79 4.47 -0.61 24.71
CA PHE A 79 5.65 -1.14 25.43
C PHE A 79 5.90 -0.37 26.71
N VAL A 80 5.90 0.96 26.65
CA VAL A 80 6.08 1.84 27.82
C VAL A 80 4.98 1.60 28.85
N LYS A 81 3.72 1.48 28.41
CA LYS A 81 2.60 1.16 29.30
C LYS A 81 2.80 -0.13 30.11
N TYR A 82 3.54 -1.10 29.56
CA TYR A 82 3.86 -2.37 30.23
C TYR A 82 5.31 -2.43 30.78
N ASN A 83 5.97 -1.27 30.98
CA ASN A 83 7.34 -1.17 31.50
C ASN A 83 8.40 -1.86 30.64
N HIS A 84 8.21 -1.86 29.32
CA HIS A 84 9.21 -2.31 28.34
C HIS A 84 9.83 -1.12 27.61
N SER A 85 11.05 -1.31 27.09
CA SER A 85 11.74 -0.33 26.26
C SER A 85 10.99 -0.08 24.93
N PRO A 86 10.98 1.15 24.40
CA PRO A 86 10.44 1.42 23.07
C PRO A 86 11.40 0.88 22.00
N LEU A 87 11.00 -0.18 21.29
CA LEU A 87 11.83 -0.89 20.30
C LEU A 87 11.36 -0.69 18.86
N ALA A 88 10.18 -0.14 18.64
CA ALA A 88 9.63 0.01 17.29
C ALA A 88 10.27 1.21 16.59
N GLU A 89 11.10 0.91 15.59
CA GLU A 89 11.72 1.88 14.69
C GLU A 89 11.27 1.64 13.24
N VAL A 90 11.07 2.71 12.47
CA VAL A 90 10.67 2.60 11.06
C VAL A 90 11.90 2.46 10.18
N TYR A 91 12.11 1.26 9.62
CA TYR A 91 13.23 0.96 8.74
C TYR A 91 12.90 1.25 7.27
N GLY A 92 13.78 2.03 6.60
CA GLY A 92 13.76 2.24 5.17
C GLY A 92 12.94 3.46 4.72
N GLU A 93 13.67 4.44 4.19
CA GLU A 93 13.16 5.52 3.34
C GLU A 93 12.46 6.69 4.05
N GLY A 94 13.29 7.52 4.69
CA GLY A 94 13.03 8.95 4.73
C GLY A 94 12.12 9.43 5.86
N SER A 95 12.62 9.37 7.09
CA SER A 95 12.29 10.36 8.14
C SER A 95 12.84 11.76 7.78
N ARG A 96 12.62 12.20 6.54
CA ARG A 96 12.82 13.58 6.10
C ARG A 96 11.51 14.01 5.49
N GLY A 97 10.79 14.83 6.25
CA GLY A 97 9.75 15.70 5.71
C GLY A 97 10.27 16.44 4.49
N LYS A 98 10.04 15.87 3.31
CA LYS A 98 10.10 16.61 2.06
C LYS A 98 8.66 17.01 1.77
N PRO A 99 8.35 18.32 1.67
CA PRO A 99 7.02 18.74 1.26
C PRO A 99 6.72 18.10 -0.10
N ARG A 100 5.65 17.31 -0.17
CA ARG A 100 5.11 16.87 -1.45
C ARG A 100 4.57 18.13 -2.13
N ALA A 101 5.31 18.62 -3.13
CA ALA A 101 4.91 19.76 -3.91
C ALA A 101 3.50 19.52 -4.49
N ARG A 102 2.67 20.56 -4.41
CA ARG A 102 1.31 20.63 -4.95
C ARG A 102 1.31 20.55 -6.47
#